data_AF-A0A2M9G594-F1
#
_entry.id   AF-A0A2M9G594-F1
#
_cell.length_a   1.000
_cell.length_b   1.000
_cell.length_c   1.000
_cell.angle_alpha   90.00
_cell.angle_beta   90.00
_cell.angle_gamma   90.00
#
_symmetry.space_group_name_H-M   'P 1'
#
loop_
_entity.id
_entity.type
_entity.pdbx_description
1 polymer ?
#
loop_
_entity_poly.entity_id
_entity_poly.type
_entity_poly.pdbx_seq_one_letter_code
_entity_poly.pdbx_strand_id
1 'polypeptide(L)'
;MLTLPNLITIARIMGSGAMLWLAQAGAADLFLATFVLLALSDWVDGKLAVLRHERTVVGARMDSIADAVLYACLLVGMIWLEPGLARSEALLIAVVITSYGVAVAASLARFRRLPAYHTRAAKICWFLVSIGAVILLLDGPVWPARVAMIGVLLTNIEATAITFTLREWRTDVPTIWHAMRRFRRE
;
A
#
# COMPACT_ATOMS: atom_id res chain seq x y z
N MET A 1 21.52 -13.60 -5.79
CA MET A 1 21.61 -13.15 -7.20
C MET A 1 21.05 -11.73 -7.28
N LEU A 2 21.93 -10.73 -7.42
CA LEU A 2 21.55 -9.32 -7.54
C LEU A 2 21.12 -9.06 -9.00
N THR A 3 19.81 -9.01 -9.25
CA THR A 3 19.27 -8.59 -10.54
C THR A 3 19.01 -7.08 -10.52
N LEU A 4 18.95 -6.45 -11.70
CA LEU A 4 18.67 -5.01 -11.80
C LEU A 4 17.31 -4.62 -11.15
N PRO A 5 16.21 -5.40 -11.31
CA PRO A 5 14.97 -5.15 -10.57
C PRO A 5 15.16 -5.15 -9.04
N ASN A 6 15.92 -6.13 -8.50
CA ASN A 6 16.14 -6.19 -7.05
C ASN A 6 16.92 -4.98 -6.52
N LEU A 7 17.84 -4.42 -7.31
CA LEU A 7 18.57 -3.21 -6.94
C LEU A 7 17.64 -1.99 -6.88
N ILE A 8 16.70 -1.88 -7.83
CA ILE A 8 15.68 -0.83 -7.83
C ILE A 8 14.78 -0.97 -6.60
N THR A 9 14.33 -2.18 -6.29
CA THR A 9 13.54 -2.45 -5.07
C THR A 9 14.28 -2.05 -3.79
N ILE A 10 15.58 -2.35 -3.67
CA ILE A 10 16.40 -1.93 -2.52
C ILE A 10 16.51 -0.40 -2.46
N ALA A 11 16.75 0.25 -3.61
CA ALA A 11 16.78 1.70 -3.70
C ALA A 11 15.44 2.32 -3.29
N ARG A 12 14.30 1.69 -3.60
CA ARG A 12 12.97 2.13 -3.15
C ARG A 12 12.80 2.06 -1.65
N ILE A 13 13.26 0.97 -1.00
CA ILE A 13 13.21 0.86 0.46
C ILE A 13 14.06 1.96 1.12
N MET A 14 15.29 2.17 0.63
CA MET A 14 16.18 3.22 1.15
C MET A 14 15.60 4.62 0.90
N GLY A 15 15.09 4.88 -0.30
CA GLY A 15 14.48 6.14 -0.67
C GLY A 15 13.23 6.45 0.15
N SER A 16 12.43 5.43 0.48
CA SER A 16 11.26 5.57 1.36
C SER A 16 11.67 6.02 2.76
N GLY A 17 12.76 5.47 3.29
CA GLY A 17 13.36 5.95 4.53
C GLY A 17 13.87 7.40 4.43
N ALA A 18 14.51 7.75 3.31
CA ALA A 18 14.97 9.13 3.06
C ALA A 18 13.81 10.14 3.00
N MET A 19 12.64 9.74 2.48
CA MET A 19 11.44 10.57 2.52
C MET A 19 11.08 10.99 3.95
N LEU A 20 11.18 10.09 4.93
CA LEU A 20 10.88 10.46 6.32
C LEU A 20 11.83 11.51 6.87
N TRP A 21 13.10 11.47 6.49
CA TRP A 21 14.07 12.50 6.86
C TRP A 21 13.74 13.85 6.22
N LEU A 22 13.33 13.87 4.95
CA LEU A 22 12.87 15.08 4.25
C LEU A 22 11.60 15.66 4.88
N ALA A 23 10.66 14.81 5.28
CA ALA A 23 9.45 15.22 5.98
C ALA A 23 9.77 15.87 7.35
N GLN A 24 10.70 15.31 8.13
CA GLN A 24 11.14 15.93 9.39
C GLN A 24 11.85 17.26 9.18
N ALA A 25 12.57 17.41 8.08
CA ALA A 25 13.21 18.68 7.71
C ALA A 25 12.21 19.73 7.17
N GLY A 26 10.92 19.38 7.03
CA GLY A 26 9.89 20.27 6.47
C GLY A 26 10.00 20.48 4.96
N ALA A 27 10.80 19.67 4.25
CA ALA A 27 11.06 19.82 2.83
C ALA A 27 9.98 19.12 1.99
N ALA A 28 8.76 19.67 1.99
CA ALA A 28 7.59 19.09 1.33
C ALA A 28 7.80 18.85 -0.18
N ASP A 29 8.42 19.79 -0.90
CA ASP A 29 8.69 19.65 -2.34
C ASP A 29 9.63 18.49 -2.65
N LEU A 30 10.71 18.33 -1.86
CA LEU A 30 11.66 17.23 -2.02
C LEU A 30 11.04 15.90 -1.61
N PHE A 31 10.19 15.90 -0.58
CA PHE A 31 9.42 14.74 -0.18
C PHE A 31 8.51 14.27 -1.31
N LEU A 32 7.73 15.18 -1.90
CA LEU A 32 6.85 14.91 -3.03
C LEU A 32 7.62 14.42 -4.25
N ALA A 33 8.71 15.10 -4.63
CA ALA A 33 9.53 14.70 -5.76
C ALA A 33 10.11 13.29 -5.55
N THR A 34 10.60 12.99 -4.35
CA THR A 34 11.12 11.67 -4.00
C THR A 34 10.01 10.61 -4.07
N PHE A 35 8.83 10.88 -3.49
CA PHE A 35 7.67 9.99 -3.58
C PHE A 35 7.31 9.64 -5.02
N VAL A 36 7.16 10.66 -5.88
CA VAL A 36 6.80 10.48 -7.29
C VAL A 36 7.87 9.67 -8.02
N LEU A 37 9.17 9.95 -7.80
CA LEU A 37 10.26 9.18 -8.39
C LEU A 37 10.23 7.70 -7.96
N LEU A 38 9.98 7.42 -6.68
CA LEU A 38 9.90 6.06 -6.14
C LEU A 38 8.64 5.30 -6.55
N ALA A 39 7.52 5.99 -6.73
CA ALA A 39 6.29 5.42 -7.24
C ALA A 39 6.38 5.11 -8.75
N LEU A 40 7.07 5.96 -9.51
CA LEU A 40 7.31 5.71 -10.94
C LEU A 40 8.35 4.62 -11.18
N SER A 41 9.35 4.46 -10.30
CA SER A 41 10.38 3.44 -10.46
C SER A 41 9.83 2.01 -10.34
N ASP A 42 8.78 1.80 -9.53
CA ASP A 42 7.97 0.56 -9.46
C ASP A 42 7.36 0.16 -10.81
N TRP A 43 6.88 1.15 -11.55
CA TRP A 43 6.29 0.86 -12.84
C TRP A 43 7.36 0.49 -13.88
N VAL A 44 8.56 1.05 -13.73
CA VAL A 44 9.70 0.81 -14.60
C VAL A 44 10.33 -0.54 -14.31
N ASP A 45 10.59 -0.90 -13.05
CA ASP A 45 11.21 -2.17 -12.68
C ASP A 45 10.29 -3.37 -12.97
N GLY A 46 8.98 -3.23 -12.75
CA GLY A 46 7.98 -4.24 -13.10
C GLY A 46 7.93 -4.53 -14.59
N LYS A 47 8.02 -3.49 -15.44
CA LYS A 47 8.14 -3.64 -16.90
C LYS A 47 9.48 -4.24 -17.31
N LEU A 48 10.57 -3.82 -16.68
CA LEU A 48 11.91 -4.30 -16.99
C LEU A 48 12.07 -5.79 -16.64
N ALA A 49 11.50 -6.22 -15.51
CA ALA A 49 11.49 -7.64 -15.12
C ALA A 49 10.72 -8.52 -16.12
N VAL A 50 9.64 -8.00 -16.72
CA VAL A 50 8.90 -8.68 -17.78
C VAL A 50 9.70 -8.74 -19.07
N LEU A 51 10.30 -7.62 -19.48
CA LEU A 51 11.11 -7.51 -20.70
C LEU A 51 12.37 -8.37 -20.65
N ARG A 52 12.97 -8.55 -19.47
CA ARG A 52 14.21 -9.31 -19.29
C ARG A 52 14.00 -10.77 -18.90
N HIS A 53 12.75 -11.23 -18.75
CA HIS A 53 12.43 -12.55 -18.23
C HIS A 53 13.06 -12.87 -16.85
N GLU A 54 13.37 -11.84 -16.06
CA GLU A 54 14.06 -11.94 -14.76
C GLU A 54 13.09 -11.97 -13.56
N ARG A 55 11.82 -12.36 -13.79
CA ARG A 55 10.84 -12.48 -12.70
C ARG A 55 11.23 -13.61 -11.75
N THR A 56 11.58 -13.25 -10.52
CA THR A 56 11.85 -14.21 -9.44
C THR A 56 10.84 -14.09 -8.31
N VAL A 57 10.58 -15.21 -7.62
CA VAL A 57 9.69 -15.23 -6.44
C VAL A 57 10.22 -14.34 -5.31
N VAL A 58 11.54 -14.29 -5.15
CA VAL A 58 12.20 -13.44 -4.15
C VAL A 58 12.02 -11.96 -4.49
N GLY A 59 12.26 -11.58 -5.75
CA GLY A 59 12.06 -10.21 -6.22
C GLY A 59 10.62 -9.73 -6.02
N ALA A 60 9.63 -10.54 -6.40
CA ALA A 60 8.22 -10.18 -6.21
C ALA A 60 7.84 -9.96 -4.73
N ARG A 61 8.43 -10.73 -3.79
CA ARG A 61 8.21 -10.50 -2.36
C ARG A 61 8.89 -9.23 -1.86
N MET A 62 10.11 -8.97 -2.30
CA MET A 62 10.81 -7.73 -1.94
C MET A 62 10.07 -6.51 -2.46
N ASP A 63 9.51 -6.59 -3.66
CA ASP A 63 8.73 -5.54 -4.30
C ASP A 63 7.47 -5.20 -3.48
N SER A 64 6.70 -6.21 -3.08
CA SER A 64 5.56 -6.01 -2.17
C SER A 64 5.95 -5.40 -0.81
N ILE A 65 7.16 -5.70 -0.31
CA ILE A 65 7.68 -5.08 0.92
C ILE A 65 8.05 -3.62 0.65
N ALA A 66 8.69 -3.32 -0.48
CA ALA A 66 9.07 -1.97 -0.86
C ALA A 66 7.84 -1.07 -1.03
N ASP A 67 6.78 -1.57 -1.66
CA ASP A 67 5.48 -0.88 -1.73
C ASP A 67 4.94 -0.57 -0.33
N ALA A 68 4.83 -1.59 0.52
CA ALA A 68 4.30 -1.41 1.87
C ALA A 68 5.11 -0.38 2.68
N VAL A 69 6.44 -0.38 2.55
CA VAL A 69 7.33 0.59 3.19
C VAL A 69 7.11 1.99 2.61
N LEU A 70 7.05 2.15 1.28
CA LEU A 70 6.85 3.43 0.60
C LEU A 70 5.57 4.10 1.07
N TYR A 71 4.44 3.39 1.06
CA TYR A 71 3.16 3.97 1.48
C TYR A 71 3.04 4.17 2.99
N ALA A 72 3.71 3.35 3.81
CA ALA A 72 3.81 3.62 5.25
C ALA A 72 4.60 4.91 5.52
N CYS A 73 5.73 5.10 4.82
CA CYS A 73 6.52 6.33 4.89
C CYS A 73 5.74 7.53 4.34
N LEU A 74 4.93 7.33 3.29
CA LEU A 74 4.03 8.37 2.77
C LEU A 74 3.04 8.83 3.85
N LEU A 75 2.34 7.90 4.50
CA LEU A 75 1.37 8.22 5.55
C LEU A 75 2.03 8.98 6.71
N VAL A 76 3.16 8.49 7.22
CA VAL A 76 3.88 9.14 8.32
C VAL A 76 4.41 10.50 7.92
N GLY A 77 5.01 10.62 6.73
CA GLY A 77 5.51 11.89 6.21
C GLY A 77 4.40 12.92 6.03
N MET A 78 3.22 12.52 5.53
CA MET A 78 2.04 13.37 5.44
C MET A 78 1.58 13.88 6.81
N ILE A 79 1.61 13.03 7.85
CA ILE A 79 1.26 13.44 9.22
C ILE A 79 2.25 14.49 9.77
N TRP A 80 3.53 14.36 9.42
CA TRP A 80 4.57 15.30 9.86
C TRP A 80 4.57 16.62 9.09
N LEU A 81 4.37 16.59 7.78
CA LEU A 81 4.33 17.78 6.93
C LEU A 81 3.02 18.57 7.12
N GLU A 82 1.90 17.87 7.29
CA GLU A 82 0.56 18.47 7.38
C GLU A 82 -0.14 18.14 8.71
N PRO A 83 0.38 18.58 9.87
CA PRO A 83 -0.19 18.24 11.18
C PRO A 83 -1.57 18.87 11.42
N GLY A 84 -1.91 19.94 10.69
CA GLY A 84 -3.26 20.53 10.69
C GLY A 84 -4.27 19.55 10.08
N LEU A 85 -3.97 19.05 8.88
CA LEU A 85 -4.77 18.06 8.19
C LEU A 85 -4.87 16.75 8.96
N ALA A 86 -3.75 16.28 9.51
CA ALA A 86 -3.72 15.06 10.31
C ALA A 86 -4.65 15.14 11.52
N ARG A 87 -4.78 16.32 12.14
CA ARG A 87 -5.72 16.56 13.24
C ARG A 87 -7.17 16.65 12.76
N SER A 88 -7.45 17.31 11.63
CA SER A 88 -8.81 17.40 11.12
C SER A 88 -9.35 16.05 10.64
N GLU A 89 -8.50 15.21 10.06
CA GLU A 89 -8.85 13.88 9.55
C GLU A 89 -8.51 12.74 10.53
N ALA A 90 -8.14 13.06 11.78
CA ALA A 90 -7.62 12.09 12.75
C ALA A 90 -8.53 10.88 12.94
N LEU A 91 -9.85 11.10 12.98
CA LEU A 91 -10.83 10.03 13.10
C LEU A 91 -10.79 9.07 11.89
N LEU A 92 -10.77 9.62 10.67
CA LEU A 92 -10.76 8.81 9.45
C LEU A 92 -9.42 8.05 9.32
N ILE A 93 -8.30 8.72 9.61
CA ILE A 93 -6.97 8.09 9.66
C ILE A 93 -6.96 6.94 10.67
N ALA A 94 -7.46 7.18 11.89
CA ALA A 94 -7.54 6.15 12.94
C ALA A 94 -8.40 4.96 12.50
N VAL A 95 -9.59 5.21 11.93
CA VAL A 95 -10.48 4.15 11.43
C VAL A 95 -9.80 3.32 10.33
N VAL A 96 -9.10 3.96 9.39
CA VAL A 96 -8.35 3.25 8.33
C VAL A 96 -7.25 2.38 8.94
N ILE A 97 -6.41 2.92 9.83
CA ILE A 97 -5.33 2.17 10.48
C ILE A 97 -5.90 1.00 11.29
N THR A 98 -6.96 1.24 12.08
CA THR A 98 -7.61 0.19 12.87
C THR A 98 -8.21 -0.89 11.96
N SER A 99 -8.84 -0.52 10.84
CA SER A 99 -9.40 -1.50 9.89
C SER A 99 -8.33 -2.41 9.29
N TYR A 100 -7.14 -1.88 8.99
CA TYR A 100 -6.00 -2.67 8.54
C TYR A 100 -5.52 -3.62 9.66
N GLY A 101 -5.40 -3.10 10.89
CA GLY A 101 -5.08 -3.90 12.08
C GLY A 101 -6.06 -5.07 12.30
N VAL A 102 -7.35 -4.82 12.13
CA VAL A 102 -8.40 -5.86 12.20
C VAL A 102 -8.21 -6.92 11.12
N ALA A 103 -7.96 -6.52 9.86
CA ALA A 103 -7.73 -7.47 8.77
C ALA A 103 -6.50 -8.36 9.03
N VAL A 104 -5.40 -7.76 9.51
CA VAL A 104 -4.18 -8.49 9.91
C VAL A 104 -4.45 -9.44 11.07
N ALA A 105 -5.09 -8.95 12.14
CA ALA A 105 -5.42 -9.74 13.32
C ALA A 105 -6.34 -10.91 12.97
N ALA A 106 -7.37 -10.70 12.15
CA ALA A 106 -8.26 -11.76 11.69
C ALA A 106 -7.49 -12.85 10.92
N SER A 107 -6.60 -12.46 10.00
CA SER A 107 -5.79 -13.42 9.22
C SER A 107 -4.81 -14.18 10.11
N LEU A 108 -4.17 -13.51 11.07
CA LEU A 108 -3.25 -14.15 12.02
C LEU A 108 -3.98 -15.10 12.96
N ALA A 109 -5.13 -14.70 13.51
CA ALA A 109 -5.91 -15.53 14.42
C ALA A 109 -6.42 -16.82 13.73
N ARG A 110 -6.84 -16.71 12.46
CA ARG A 110 -7.41 -17.85 11.72
C ARG A 110 -6.36 -18.74 11.05
N PHE A 111 -5.31 -18.14 10.49
CA PHE A 111 -4.37 -18.84 9.62
C PHE A 111 -2.91 -18.79 10.09
N ARG A 112 -2.60 -18.02 11.14
CA ARG A 112 -1.22 -17.72 11.59
C ARG A 112 -0.33 -17.16 10.48
N ARG A 113 -0.94 -16.46 9.51
CA ARG A 113 -0.28 -15.84 8.36
C ARG A 113 -0.87 -14.47 8.08
N LEU A 114 -0.06 -13.57 7.53
CA LEU A 114 -0.50 -12.24 7.11
C LEU A 114 -1.45 -12.32 5.91
N PRO A 115 -2.38 -11.35 5.76
CA PRO A 115 -3.27 -11.29 4.60
C PRO A 115 -2.45 -11.00 3.33
N ALA A 116 -2.69 -11.77 2.27
CA ALA A 116 -1.99 -11.65 0.99
C ALA A 116 -2.96 -11.79 -0.20
N TYR A 117 -4.15 -11.19 -0.08
CA TYR A 117 -5.24 -11.39 -1.03
C TYR A 117 -5.10 -10.56 -2.32
N HIS A 118 -4.39 -9.43 -2.30
CA HIS A 118 -4.20 -8.55 -3.46
C HIS A 118 -5.51 -8.28 -4.24
N THR A 119 -6.57 -7.90 -3.51
CA THR A 119 -7.90 -7.69 -4.10
C THR A 119 -7.84 -6.62 -5.20
N ARG A 120 -8.78 -6.68 -6.15
CA ARG A 120 -8.88 -5.66 -7.20
C ARG A 120 -9.08 -4.27 -6.62
N ALA A 121 -9.85 -4.17 -5.54
CA ALA A 121 -10.06 -2.93 -4.80
C ALA A 121 -8.74 -2.36 -4.24
N ALA A 122 -7.88 -3.21 -3.66
CA ALA A 122 -6.58 -2.79 -3.15
C ALA A 122 -5.71 -2.14 -4.25
N LYS A 123 -5.65 -2.76 -5.44
CA LYS A 123 -4.88 -2.21 -6.58
C LYS A 123 -5.34 -0.83 -7.00
N ILE A 124 -6.66 -0.60 -7.03
CA ILE A 124 -7.23 0.71 -7.34
C ILE A 124 -6.91 1.71 -6.22
N CYS A 125 -7.02 1.28 -4.97
CA CYS A 125 -6.78 2.15 -3.82
C CYS A 125 -5.33 2.64 -3.74
N TRP A 126 -4.34 1.82 -4.08
CA TRP A 126 -2.94 2.26 -4.15
C TRP A 126 -2.76 3.45 -5.11
N PHE A 127 -3.39 3.38 -6.28
CA PHE A 127 -3.38 4.46 -7.25
C PHE A 127 -4.09 5.72 -6.74
N LEU A 128 -5.28 5.56 -6.12
CA LEU A 128 -6.03 6.67 -5.53
C LEU A 128 -5.26 7.35 -4.38
N VAL A 129 -4.59 6.57 -3.52
CA VAL A 129 -3.75 7.11 -2.43
C VAL A 129 -2.61 7.93 -3.00
N SER A 130 -1.94 7.44 -4.06
CA SER A 130 -0.86 8.17 -4.73
C SER A 130 -1.35 9.51 -5.28
N ILE A 131 -2.48 9.52 -6.00
CA ILE A 131 -3.07 10.77 -6.52
C ILE A 131 -3.47 11.70 -5.36
N GLY A 132 -4.14 11.17 -4.35
CA GLY A 132 -4.60 11.97 -3.20
C GLY A 132 -3.45 12.63 -2.45
N ALA A 133 -2.34 11.90 -2.26
CA ALA A 133 -1.15 12.44 -1.62
C ALA A 133 -0.47 13.53 -2.45
N VAL A 134 -0.32 13.31 -3.77
CA VAL A 134 0.24 14.34 -4.67
C VAL A 134 -0.61 15.60 -4.66
N ILE A 135 -1.94 15.48 -4.75
CA ILE A 135 -2.84 16.64 -4.71
C ILE A 135 -2.70 17.39 -3.38
N LEU A 136 -2.67 16.69 -2.26
CA LEU A 136 -2.52 17.31 -0.94
C LEU A 136 -1.19 18.04 -0.78
N LEU A 137 -0.08 17.43 -1.22
CA LEU A 137 1.27 18.03 -1.14
C LEU A 137 1.46 19.23 -2.08
N LEU A 138 0.54 19.43 -3.02
CA LEU A 138 0.48 20.61 -3.89
C LEU A 138 -0.58 21.63 -3.41
N ASP A 139 -0.89 21.63 -2.11
CA ASP A 139 -1.90 22.49 -1.47
C ASP A 139 -3.31 22.36 -2.09
N GLY A 140 -3.61 21.20 -2.68
CA GLY A 140 -4.90 20.90 -3.27
C GLY A 140 -5.97 20.55 -2.23
N PRO A 141 -7.22 20.31 -2.69
CA PRO A 141 -8.31 20.00 -1.78
C PRO A 141 -8.13 18.62 -1.12
N VAL A 142 -8.66 18.46 0.10
CA VAL A 142 -8.56 17.21 0.89
C VAL A 142 -9.44 16.06 0.40
N TRP A 143 -10.51 16.35 -0.35
CA TRP A 143 -11.50 15.35 -0.71
C TRP A 143 -10.95 14.13 -1.50
N PRO A 144 -9.95 14.24 -2.40
CA PRO A 144 -9.40 13.07 -3.08
C PRO A 144 -8.72 12.10 -2.11
N ALA A 145 -8.00 12.62 -1.11
CA ALA A 145 -7.40 11.81 -0.06
C ALA A 145 -8.46 11.14 0.82
N ARG A 146 -9.57 11.82 1.13
CA ARG A 146 -10.72 11.21 1.83
C ARG A 146 -11.32 10.07 1.04
N VAL A 147 -11.53 10.25 -0.26
CA VAL A 147 -12.03 9.19 -1.16
C VAL A 147 -11.08 7.99 -1.15
N ALA A 148 -9.76 8.23 -1.24
CA ALA A 148 -8.75 7.18 -1.16
C ALA A 148 -8.81 6.44 0.20
N MET A 149 -8.86 7.16 1.32
CA MET A 149 -8.97 6.57 2.67
C MET A 149 -10.24 5.73 2.85
N ILE A 150 -11.39 6.22 2.37
CA ILE A 150 -12.65 5.46 2.38
C ILE A 150 -12.51 4.19 1.52
N GLY A 151 -11.89 4.29 0.35
CA GLY A 151 -11.59 3.13 -0.50
C GLY A 151 -10.72 2.09 0.21
N VAL A 152 -9.68 2.53 0.91
CA VAL A 152 -8.81 1.64 1.71
C VAL A 152 -9.59 0.99 2.85
N LEU A 153 -10.44 1.74 3.56
CA LEU A 153 -11.32 1.19 4.59
C LEU A 153 -12.21 0.07 4.04
N LEU A 154 -12.89 0.32 2.91
CA LEU A 154 -13.73 -0.68 2.25
C LEU A 154 -12.93 -1.90 1.80
N THR A 155 -11.70 -1.70 1.32
CA THR A 155 -10.77 -2.77 0.95
C THR A 155 -10.38 -3.62 2.16
N ASN A 156 -10.11 -3.01 3.31
CA ASN A 156 -9.79 -3.73 4.55
C ASN A 156 -10.99 -4.51 5.09
N ILE A 157 -12.20 -3.97 4.96
CA ILE A 157 -13.45 -4.70 5.27
C ILE A 157 -13.61 -5.90 4.34
N GLU A 158 -13.39 -5.72 3.03
CA GLU A 158 -13.43 -6.84 2.07
C GLU A 158 -12.40 -7.91 2.42
N ALA A 159 -11.15 -7.52 2.71
CA ALA A 159 -10.09 -8.44 3.10
C ALA A 159 -10.47 -9.23 4.37
N THR A 160 -11.02 -8.55 5.38
CA THR A 160 -11.51 -9.19 6.61
C THR A 160 -12.62 -10.19 6.31
N ALA A 161 -13.58 -9.82 5.45
CA ALA A 161 -14.67 -10.70 5.06
C ALA A 161 -14.20 -11.91 4.24
N ILE A 162 -13.19 -11.74 3.37
CA ILE A 162 -12.50 -12.84 2.69
C ILE A 162 -11.89 -13.80 3.70
N THR A 163 -11.16 -13.29 4.71
CA THR A 163 -10.57 -14.11 5.78
C THR A 163 -11.61 -15.00 6.44
N PHE A 164 -12.79 -14.45 6.75
CA PHE A 164 -13.86 -15.23 7.39
C PHE A 164 -14.53 -16.24 6.45
N THR A 165 -14.49 -15.99 5.15
CA THR A 165 -15.07 -16.86 4.12
C THR A 165 -14.18 -18.05 3.78
N LEU A 166 -12.84 -17.89 3.79
CA LEU A 166 -11.90 -18.91 3.36
C LEU A 166 -11.69 -20.01 4.42
N ARG A 167 -11.69 -21.29 4.01
CA ARG A 167 -11.38 -22.42 4.91
C ARG A 167 -9.88 -22.52 5.23
N GLU A 168 -9.05 -22.18 4.26
CA GLU A 168 -7.60 -22.22 4.36
C GLU A 168 -6.97 -20.95 3.77
N TRP A 169 -5.73 -20.68 4.16
CA TRP A 169 -5.03 -19.49 3.71
C TRP A 169 -4.74 -19.57 2.20
N ARG A 170 -5.08 -18.49 1.49
CA ARG A 170 -4.87 -18.35 0.04
C ARG A 170 -4.27 -16.98 -0.27
N THR A 171 -3.47 -16.93 -1.32
CA THR A 171 -3.00 -15.67 -1.93
C THR A 171 -3.90 -15.28 -3.10
N ASP A 172 -3.88 -14.01 -3.47
CA ASP A 172 -4.41 -13.52 -4.75
C ASP A 172 -5.90 -13.82 -4.96
N VAL A 173 -6.72 -13.48 -3.96
CA VAL A 173 -8.18 -13.56 -4.00
C VAL A 173 -8.74 -12.24 -4.55
N PRO A 174 -9.28 -12.21 -5.78
CA PRO A 174 -9.59 -10.95 -6.45
C PRO A 174 -10.68 -10.12 -5.78
N THR A 175 -11.72 -10.77 -5.25
CA THR A 175 -12.83 -10.16 -4.52
C THR A 175 -13.48 -11.15 -3.56
N ILE A 176 -14.28 -10.68 -2.61
CA ILE A 176 -15.08 -11.53 -1.71
C ILE A 176 -16.03 -12.47 -2.46
N TRP A 177 -16.61 -12.01 -3.57
CA TRP A 177 -17.49 -12.83 -4.40
C TRP A 177 -16.79 -14.08 -4.92
N HIS A 178 -15.51 -13.96 -5.31
CA HIS A 178 -14.71 -15.10 -5.76
C HIS A 178 -14.44 -16.05 -4.60
N ALA A 179 -14.20 -15.52 -3.40
CA ALA A 179 -14.03 -16.33 -2.20
C ALA A 179 -15.31 -17.16 -1.91
N MET A 180 -16.47 -16.52 -1.96
CA MET A 180 -17.77 -17.16 -1.69
C MET A 180 -18.15 -18.22 -2.72
N ARG A 181 -17.87 -18.00 -4.01
CA ARG A 181 -18.24 -18.96 -5.07
C ARG A 181 -17.30 -20.15 -5.16
N ARG A 182 -16.00 -19.93 -4.96
CA ARG A 182 -14.98 -20.94 -5.21
C ARG A 182 -14.75 -21.86 -3.99
N PHE A 183 -14.81 -21.32 -2.78
CA PHE A 183 -14.39 -22.04 -1.57
C PHE A 183 -15.53 -22.42 -0.61
N ARG A 184 -16.81 -22.22 -1.02
CA ARG A 184 -17.98 -22.76 -0.31
C ARG A 184 -18.33 -24.19 -0.76
N ARG A 185 -17.69 -24.69 -1.83
CA ARG A 185 -17.96 -26.01 -2.45
C ARG A 185 -16.84 -27.04 -2.26
N GLU A 186 -15.71 -26.63 -1.70
CA GLU A 186 -14.59 -27.49 -1.27
C GLU A 186 -14.66 -27.65 0.26
#